data_AF-I8U9G0-F1
#
_entry.id   AF-I8U9G0-F1
#
_cell.length_a   1.000
_cell.length_b   1.000
_cell.length_c   1.000
_cell.angle_alpha   90.00
_cell.angle_beta   90.00
_cell.angle_gamma   90.00
#
_symmetry.space_group_name_H-M   'P 1'
#
loop_
_entity.id
_entity.type
_entity.pdbx_description
1 polymer ?
#
loop_
_entity_poly.entity_id
_entity_poly.type
_entity_poly.pdbx_seq_one_letter_code
_entity_poly.pdbx_strand_id
1 'polypeptide(L)'
;MLLKPPAACIPVIRRPFVTSIIRAGQQRSRSSLSRIINHSVSNYRKFSLSTPRMAEDMPTGGDPFPNPISGTTDEASWKHRPPYKVQTDEEFGPVKWTGRCQCGQVEYKINREKPLKSKYCHCRGCQVLHGAPFQWATIFHKSDITFTKGADGLAFYSSTEKSREYMNPTKVSCSFCRTPIMDEGRNVCLLFPASIDYGETHEKREKWIKAFEVECHIFYSRRAVEIPDGKPKWSELDDSSELLDDSGNPKKGES
;
A
#
# COMPACT_ATOMS: atom_id res chain seq x y z
N MET A 1 60.93 -45.53 3.59
CA MET A 1 61.50 -44.22 3.19
C MET A 1 60.41 -43.42 2.50
N LEU A 2 59.92 -42.36 3.16
CA LEU A 2 59.59 -41.04 2.59
C LEU A 2 58.97 -40.22 3.73
N LEU A 3 59.76 -39.25 4.19
CA LEU A 3 59.57 -38.43 5.39
C LEU A 3 58.64 -37.25 5.11
N LYS A 4 57.77 -36.95 6.08
CA LYS A 4 57.02 -35.68 6.24
C LYS A 4 57.97 -34.52 6.57
N PRO A 5 57.63 -33.27 6.16
CA PRO A 5 57.98 -32.07 6.91
C PRO A 5 56.74 -31.30 7.44
N PRO A 6 56.93 -30.33 8.37
CA PRO A 6 55.91 -29.96 9.35
C PRO A 6 55.18 -28.64 9.07
N ALA A 7 54.14 -28.41 9.90
CA ALA A 7 53.25 -27.26 9.93
C ALA A 7 53.95 -25.92 10.23
N ALA A 8 53.45 -24.84 9.65
CA ALA A 8 53.82 -23.46 9.98
C ALA A 8 52.58 -22.60 10.31
N CYS A 9 52.72 -21.84 11.38
CA CYS A 9 51.69 -21.09 12.09
C CYS A 9 51.29 -19.76 11.44
N ILE A 10 50.04 -19.38 11.70
CA ILE A 10 49.40 -18.08 11.42
C ILE A 10 49.93 -17.02 12.41
N PRO A 11 50.26 -15.78 11.98
CA PRO A 11 50.49 -14.68 12.91
C PRO A 11 49.18 -13.92 13.22
N VAL A 12 48.88 -13.84 14.52
CA VAL A 12 47.81 -13.03 15.12
C VAL A 12 48.30 -11.58 15.27
N ILE A 13 47.59 -10.62 14.67
CA ILE A 13 47.85 -9.19 14.87
C ILE A 13 47.17 -8.73 16.17
N ARG A 14 47.98 -8.40 17.17
CA ARG A 14 47.54 -7.79 18.44
C ARG A 14 47.31 -6.28 18.26
N ARG A 15 46.14 -5.78 18.67
CA ARG A 15 45.87 -4.35 18.87
C ARG A 15 46.38 -3.91 20.24
N PRO A 16 47.00 -2.73 20.41
CA PRO A 16 47.40 -2.27 21.73
C PRO A 16 46.22 -1.66 22.49
N PHE A 17 46.18 -2.01 23.77
CA PHE A 17 45.44 -1.36 24.86
C PHE A 17 45.84 0.13 24.95
N VAL A 18 44.86 1.01 25.16
CA VAL A 18 45.12 2.34 25.73
C VAL A 18 44.30 2.46 27.01
N THR A 19 45.02 2.53 28.12
CA THR A 19 44.54 2.70 29.49
C THR A 19 44.23 4.16 29.81
N SER A 20 43.25 4.32 30.70
CA SER A 20 42.76 5.55 31.32
C SER A 20 43.84 6.38 32.01
N ILE A 21 43.74 7.72 31.94
CA ILE A 21 44.37 8.64 32.90
C ILE A 21 43.30 9.61 33.43
N ILE A 22 43.06 9.49 34.74
CA ILE A 22 42.34 10.45 35.60
C ILE A 22 43.38 11.39 36.23
N ARG A 23 43.14 12.71 36.22
CA ARG A 23 43.48 13.70 37.28
C ARG A 23 42.93 15.07 36.84
N ALA A 24 41.93 15.64 37.52
CA ALA A 24 41.94 16.30 38.84
C ALA A 24 42.03 17.84 38.72
N GLY A 25 40.86 18.49 38.86
CA GLY A 25 40.59 19.68 39.66
C GLY A 25 41.36 20.99 39.45
N GLN A 26 40.61 22.09 39.22
CA GLN A 26 40.77 23.28 40.07
C GLN A 26 39.48 24.12 40.12
N GLN A 27 39.09 24.48 41.34
CA GLN A 27 37.96 25.34 41.71
C GLN A 27 38.23 26.83 41.44
N ARG A 28 37.17 27.60 41.22
CA ARG A 28 36.92 29.00 41.69
C ARG A 28 35.57 29.45 41.08
N SER A 29 34.69 30.23 41.69
CA SER A 29 34.39 30.62 43.07
C SER A 29 33.04 31.35 43.00
N ARG A 30 32.23 31.23 44.06
CA ARG A 30 30.86 31.75 44.20
C ARG A 30 30.74 33.29 44.15
N SER A 31 29.64 33.78 43.60
CA SER A 31 28.72 34.81 44.14
C SER A 31 27.60 35.01 43.09
N SER A 32 26.31 35.20 43.36
CA SER A 32 25.57 35.71 44.51
C SER A 32 24.12 35.18 44.46
N LEU A 33 23.58 34.90 45.65
CA LEU A 33 22.19 35.06 46.15
C LEU A 33 21.19 35.71 45.17
N SER A 34 19.89 35.40 45.08
CA SER A 34 18.92 34.65 45.90
C SER A 34 17.52 34.81 45.26
N ARG A 35 16.55 33.97 45.68
CA ARG A 35 15.07 33.93 45.47
C ARG A 35 14.66 32.61 44.80
N ILE A 36 14.33 31.56 45.57
CA ILE A 36 13.02 31.24 46.19
C ILE A 36 11.93 31.30 45.09
N ILE A 37 11.26 30.20 44.70
CA ILE A 37 10.07 29.63 45.38
C ILE A 37 9.86 28.15 45.00
N ASN A 38 9.40 27.38 46.00
CA ASN A 38 8.92 26.00 46.05
C ASN A 38 7.84 25.63 44.99
N HIS A 39 7.82 24.38 44.51
CA HIS A 39 6.86 23.33 44.94
C HIS A 39 6.83 22.08 44.02
N SER A 40 6.74 20.92 44.69
CA SER A 40 5.95 19.73 44.34
C SER A 40 6.42 18.73 43.27
N VAL A 41 7.07 17.69 43.76
CA VAL A 41 6.69 16.26 43.70
C VAL A 41 5.59 15.83 42.71
N SER A 42 5.97 14.82 41.90
CA SER A 42 5.20 13.71 41.29
C SER A 42 4.07 14.01 40.31
N ASN A 43 4.18 13.46 39.09
CA ASN A 43 3.35 12.31 38.68
C ASN A 43 3.73 11.79 37.29
N TYR A 44 4.10 10.51 37.23
CA TYR A 44 4.11 9.70 36.01
C TYR A 44 2.71 9.70 35.39
N ARG A 45 2.58 10.12 34.13
CA ARG A 45 1.36 9.88 33.34
C ARG A 45 1.59 8.70 32.40
N LYS A 46 0.73 7.68 32.60
CA LYS A 46 0.53 6.54 31.69
C LYS A 46 0.13 7.06 30.31
N PHE A 47 0.85 6.64 29.27
CA PHE A 47 0.39 6.78 27.88
C PHE A 47 -0.68 5.72 27.61
N SER A 48 -1.91 6.15 27.33
CA SER A 48 -2.97 5.29 26.80
C SER A 48 -2.79 5.14 25.28
N LEU A 49 -2.84 3.90 24.79
CA LEU A 49 -2.94 3.59 23.37
C LEU A 49 -4.34 3.98 22.87
N SER A 50 -4.46 5.12 22.22
CA SER A 50 -5.64 5.47 21.41
C SER A 50 -5.36 5.19 19.93
N THR A 51 -6.24 4.44 19.29
CA THR A 51 -6.30 4.26 17.83
C THR A 51 -6.33 5.61 17.12
N PRO A 52 -5.66 5.77 15.96
CA PRO A 52 -5.64 7.05 15.26
C PRO A 52 -7.04 7.34 14.69
N ARG A 53 -7.69 8.40 15.19
CA ARG A 53 -8.89 8.99 14.59
C ARG A 53 -8.50 9.68 13.29
N MET A 54 -9.12 9.25 12.20
CA MET A 54 -9.08 9.97 10.92
C MET A 54 -9.82 11.31 11.09
N ALA A 55 -9.32 12.34 10.41
CA ALA A 55 -9.75 13.73 10.53
C ALA A 55 -11.28 13.93 10.55
N GLU A 56 -11.82 14.24 11.73
CA GLU A 56 -13.11 14.88 11.91
C GLU A 56 -12.85 16.39 11.75
N ASP A 57 -13.20 16.95 10.59
CA ASP A 57 -13.58 18.35 10.36
C ASP A 57 -13.49 18.67 8.85
N MET A 58 -14.62 18.52 8.14
CA MET A 58 -14.78 19.00 6.76
C MET A 58 -15.55 20.33 6.78
N PRO A 59 -14.98 21.44 6.26
CA PRO A 59 -15.73 22.68 6.07
C PRO A 59 -16.81 22.50 5.00
N THR A 60 -18.04 22.94 5.30
CA THR A 60 -19.11 23.12 4.32
C THR A 60 -18.89 24.41 3.53
N GLY A 61 -18.31 24.35 2.34
CA GLY A 61 -18.26 25.52 1.46
C GLY A 61 -17.43 25.39 0.18
N GLY A 62 -18.14 25.38 -0.96
CA GLY A 62 -17.64 25.69 -2.31
C GLY A 62 -17.10 24.51 -3.10
N ASP A 63 -17.83 24.06 -4.14
CA ASP A 63 -17.43 22.98 -5.04
C ASP A 63 -16.13 23.32 -5.80
N PRO A 64 -15.03 22.59 -5.59
CA PRO A 64 -13.89 22.55 -6.50
C PRO A 64 -14.00 21.36 -7.46
N PHE A 65 -15.18 20.73 -7.55
CA PHE A 65 -15.37 19.53 -8.34
C PHE A 65 -15.27 19.86 -9.83
N PRO A 66 -14.54 19.07 -10.63
CA PRO A 66 -14.83 19.00 -12.05
C PRO A 66 -16.29 18.54 -12.16
N ASN A 67 -17.09 19.32 -12.90
CA ASN A 67 -18.50 19.05 -13.16
C ASN A 67 -18.76 17.55 -13.35
N PRO A 68 -19.93 17.03 -12.90
CA PRO A 68 -20.38 15.72 -13.36
C PRO A 68 -20.22 15.68 -14.88
N ILE A 69 -19.67 14.57 -15.40
CA ILE A 69 -19.41 14.41 -16.83
C ILE A 69 -20.69 14.78 -17.58
N SER A 70 -20.68 15.94 -18.22
CA SER A 70 -21.82 16.44 -18.99
C SER A 70 -21.97 15.51 -20.19
N GLY A 71 -22.90 14.56 -20.10
CA GLY A 71 -23.25 13.69 -21.23
C GLY A 71 -23.60 12.24 -20.90
N THR A 72 -23.41 11.73 -19.68
CA THR A 72 -23.86 10.36 -19.39
C THR A 72 -25.27 10.38 -18.81
N THR A 73 -26.28 10.22 -19.68
CA THR A 73 -27.64 9.88 -19.25
C THR A 73 -27.61 8.61 -18.38
N ASP A 74 -28.62 8.44 -17.54
CA ASP A 74 -28.80 7.24 -16.69
C ASP A 74 -28.99 5.95 -17.51
N GLU A 75 -29.15 6.10 -18.82
CA GLU A 75 -29.41 5.07 -19.84
C GLU A 75 -28.17 4.25 -20.26
N ALA A 76 -26.96 4.64 -19.82
CA ALA A 76 -25.76 3.95 -20.29
C ALA A 76 -25.71 2.49 -19.77
N SER A 77 -25.82 1.51 -20.68
CA SER A 77 -25.94 0.08 -20.35
C SER A 77 -24.85 -0.46 -19.41
N TRP A 78 -23.66 0.14 -19.42
CA TRP A 78 -22.56 -0.27 -18.56
C TRP A 78 -22.80 0.03 -17.07
N LYS A 79 -23.65 1.02 -16.72
CA LYS A 79 -24.03 1.34 -15.34
C LYS A 79 -24.87 0.23 -14.70
N HIS A 80 -25.55 -0.56 -15.53
CA HIS A 80 -26.49 -1.62 -15.13
C HIS A 80 -25.84 -3.02 -15.05
N ARG A 81 -24.52 -3.11 -15.26
CA ARG A 81 -23.75 -4.36 -15.12
C ARG A 81 -22.75 -4.26 -13.96
N PRO A 82 -22.27 -5.40 -13.42
CA PRO A 82 -21.22 -5.37 -12.42
C PRO A 82 -19.97 -4.61 -12.91
N PRO A 83 -19.27 -3.88 -12.02
CA PRO A 83 -19.54 -3.75 -10.59
C PRO A 83 -20.48 -2.59 -10.21
N TYR A 84 -21.09 -1.90 -11.17
CA TYR A 84 -21.92 -0.71 -10.93
C TYR A 84 -23.42 -1.02 -10.73
N LYS A 85 -23.86 -2.22 -11.12
CA LYS A 85 -25.23 -2.68 -10.85
C LYS A 85 -25.46 -2.73 -9.34
N VAL A 86 -26.25 -1.79 -8.83
CA VAL A 86 -26.76 -1.81 -7.46
C VAL A 86 -27.66 -3.04 -7.30
N GLN A 87 -27.40 -3.82 -6.26
CA GLN A 87 -28.03 -5.11 -5.98
C GLN A 87 -28.31 -5.21 -4.49
N THR A 88 -29.34 -5.97 -4.10
CA THR A 88 -29.57 -6.25 -2.68
C THR A 88 -28.53 -7.22 -2.12
N ASP A 89 -28.44 -7.34 -0.80
CA ASP A 89 -27.48 -8.25 -0.18
C ASP A 89 -27.85 -9.72 -0.44
N GLU A 90 -29.14 -10.02 -0.65
CA GLU A 90 -29.62 -11.34 -1.07
C GLU A 90 -29.18 -11.69 -2.49
N GLU A 91 -29.22 -10.72 -3.42
CA GLU A 91 -28.78 -10.92 -4.81
C GLU A 91 -27.27 -11.02 -4.94
N PHE A 92 -26.53 -10.18 -4.21
CA PHE A 92 -25.07 -10.14 -4.27
C PHE A 92 -24.42 -11.29 -3.51
N GLY A 93 -25.09 -11.81 -2.48
CA GLY A 93 -24.62 -12.89 -1.64
C GLY A 93 -23.71 -12.44 -0.49
N PRO A 94 -23.13 -13.40 0.25
CA PRO A 94 -22.42 -13.12 1.50
C PRO A 94 -21.19 -12.20 1.31
N VAL A 95 -21.24 -11.02 1.92
CA VAL A 95 -20.12 -10.06 1.89
C VAL A 95 -18.95 -10.59 2.72
N LYS A 96 -17.76 -10.63 2.11
CA LYS A 96 -16.50 -11.02 2.74
C LYS A 96 -15.65 -9.83 3.14
N TRP A 97 -15.69 -8.79 2.32
CA TRP A 97 -14.95 -7.55 2.55
C TRP A 97 -15.79 -6.35 2.15
N THR A 98 -15.53 -5.24 2.81
CA THR A 98 -16.03 -3.92 2.41
C THR A 98 -14.84 -3.01 2.14
N GLY A 99 -15.04 -2.02 1.28
CA GLY A 99 -14.05 -1.00 1.03
C GLY A 99 -14.70 0.35 0.82
N ARG A 100 -13.92 1.40 1.04
CA ARG A 100 -14.35 2.79 0.90
C ARG A 100 -13.22 3.68 0.46
N CYS A 101 -13.54 4.76 -0.25
CA CYS A 101 -12.58 5.82 -0.50
C CYS A 101 -12.25 6.58 0.80
N GLN A 102 -11.22 7.43 0.77
CA GLN A 102 -10.76 8.16 1.96
C GLN A 102 -11.86 9.05 2.56
N CYS A 103 -12.69 9.70 1.74
CA CYS A 103 -13.79 10.53 2.23
C CYS A 103 -15.07 9.77 2.58
N GLY A 104 -15.11 8.45 2.35
CA GLY A 104 -16.29 7.61 2.61
C GLY A 104 -17.48 7.78 1.66
N GLN A 105 -17.45 8.71 0.69
CA GLN A 105 -18.57 8.91 -0.24
C GLN A 105 -18.81 7.70 -1.17
N VAL A 106 -17.75 6.97 -1.49
CA VAL A 106 -17.77 5.76 -2.29
C VAL A 106 -17.53 4.56 -1.37
N GLU A 107 -18.47 3.63 -1.37
CA GLU A 107 -18.40 2.36 -0.63
C GLU A 107 -18.74 1.20 -1.56
N TYR A 108 -18.05 0.08 -1.38
CA TYR A 108 -18.26 -1.13 -2.17
C TYR A 108 -18.13 -2.39 -1.31
N LYS A 109 -18.77 -3.47 -1.76
CA LYS A 109 -18.77 -4.79 -1.13
C LYS A 109 -18.08 -5.80 -2.04
N ILE A 110 -17.43 -6.79 -1.44
CA ILE A 110 -16.78 -7.91 -2.13
C ILE A 110 -17.33 -9.22 -1.54
N ASN A 111 -17.88 -10.11 -2.37
CA ASN A 111 -18.43 -11.40 -1.93
C ASN A 111 -17.43 -12.58 -2.03
N ARG A 112 -16.22 -12.32 -2.53
CA ARG A 112 -15.14 -13.28 -2.67
C ARG A 112 -14.12 -13.16 -1.53
N GLU A 113 -13.74 -14.29 -0.94
CA GLU A 113 -12.82 -14.33 0.20
C GLU A 113 -11.36 -13.99 -0.17
N LYS A 114 -10.86 -14.49 -1.31
CA LYS A 114 -9.49 -14.23 -1.82
C LYS A 114 -9.53 -13.81 -3.28
N PRO A 115 -8.69 -12.86 -3.73
CA PRO A 115 -8.61 -12.49 -5.14
C PRO A 115 -8.16 -13.68 -6.01
N LEU A 116 -8.38 -13.57 -7.32
CA LEU A 116 -7.83 -14.48 -8.32
C LEU A 116 -6.31 -14.41 -8.37
N LYS A 117 -5.76 -13.20 -8.23
CA LYS A 117 -4.33 -12.89 -8.16
C LYS A 117 -4.07 -11.62 -7.36
N SER A 118 -2.93 -11.50 -6.71
CA SER A 118 -2.44 -10.26 -6.06
C SER A 118 -1.04 -9.91 -6.56
N LYS A 119 -0.84 -8.69 -7.08
CA LYS A 119 0.40 -8.30 -7.77
C LYS A 119 0.83 -6.88 -7.44
N TYR A 120 2.15 -6.67 -7.40
CA TYR A 120 2.74 -5.33 -7.48
C TYR A 120 3.14 -5.01 -8.92
N CYS A 121 2.59 -3.94 -9.49
CA CYS A 121 2.92 -3.45 -10.82
C CYS A 121 3.86 -2.25 -10.75
N HIS A 122 5.03 -2.40 -11.40
CA HIS A 122 6.10 -1.41 -11.39
C HIS A 122 6.17 -0.58 -12.67
N CYS A 123 5.18 -0.70 -13.56
CA CYS A 123 5.21 0.07 -14.80
C CYS A 123 5.10 1.58 -14.52
N ARG A 124 5.74 2.41 -15.37
CA ARG A 124 5.78 3.86 -15.16
C ARG A 124 4.38 4.49 -15.09
N GLY A 125 3.42 3.97 -15.87
CA GLY A 125 2.04 4.44 -15.84
C GLY A 125 1.38 4.24 -14.47
N CYS A 126 1.55 3.05 -13.87
CA CYS A 126 1.04 2.76 -12.53
C CYS A 126 1.72 3.62 -11.47
N GLN A 127 3.04 3.82 -11.55
CA GLN A 127 3.77 4.68 -10.62
C GLN A 127 3.25 6.13 -10.63
N VAL A 128 3.10 6.70 -11.83
CA VAL A 128 2.66 8.10 -11.99
C VAL A 128 1.21 8.26 -11.55
N LEU A 129 0.32 7.35 -11.94
CA LEU A 129 -1.09 7.44 -11.59
C LEU A 129 -1.32 7.35 -10.09
N HIS A 130 -0.62 6.45 -9.41
CA HIS A 130 -0.81 6.23 -7.98
C HIS A 130 0.03 7.16 -7.11
N GLY A 131 0.98 7.90 -7.70
CA GLY A 131 1.96 8.67 -6.94
C GLY A 131 2.79 7.79 -5.99
N ALA A 132 3.05 6.54 -6.38
CA ALA A 132 3.65 5.51 -5.54
C ALA A 132 4.75 4.74 -6.29
N PRO A 133 5.69 4.07 -5.59
CA PRO A 133 6.75 3.29 -6.24
C PRO A 133 6.22 2.11 -7.09
N PHE A 134 5.01 1.65 -6.79
CA PHE A 134 4.28 0.61 -7.52
C PHE A 134 2.79 0.68 -7.20
N GLN A 135 1.98 0.06 -8.04
CA GLN A 135 0.56 -0.20 -7.77
C GLN A 135 0.41 -1.59 -7.15
N TRP A 136 -0.38 -1.70 -6.08
CA TRP A 136 -0.87 -2.99 -5.60
C TRP A 136 -2.27 -3.26 -6.15
N ALA A 137 -2.39 -4.29 -6.98
CA ALA A 137 -3.67 -4.69 -7.55
C ALA A 137 -4.00 -6.14 -7.27
N THR A 138 -5.27 -6.36 -6.99
CA THR A 138 -5.88 -7.67 -6.74
C THR A 138 -7.00 -7.91 -7.74
N ILE A 139 -6.95 -9.05 -8.41
CA ILE A 139 -7.82 -9.37 -9.55
C ILE A 139 -9.07 -10.08 -9.05
N PHE A 140 -10.24 -9.60 -9.45
CA PHE A 140 -11.55 -10.18 -9.15
C PHE A 140 -12.40 -10.26 -10.41
N HIS A 141 -13.37 -11.18 -10.46
CA HIS A 141 -14.42 -11.06 -11.46
C HIS A 141 -15.24 -9.80 -11.18
N LYS A 142 -15.79 -9.18 -12.22
CA LYS A 142 -16.62 -7.98 -12.03
C LYS A 142 -17.81 -8.23 -11.12
N SER A 143 -18.39 -9.44 -11.19
CA SER A 143 -19.50 -9.89 -10.35
C SER A 143 -19.13 -10.10 -8.88
N ASP A 144 -17.84 -10.16 -8.54
CA ASP A 144 -17.40 -10.35 -7.17
C ASP A 144 -17.46 -9.03 -6.37
N ILE A 145 -17.78 -7.92 -7.03
CA ILE A 145 -17.74 -6.55 -6.50
C ILE A 145 -19.06 -5.85 -6.81
N THR A 146 -19.58 -5.08 -5.85
CA THR A 146 -20.69 -4.15 -6.09
C THR A 146 -20.46 -2.82 -5.38
N PHE A 147 -20.66 -1.71 -6.09
CA PHE A 147 -20.72 -0.38 -5.49
C PHE A 147 -22.11 -0.15 -4.89
N THR A 148 -22.14 0.34 -3.65
CA THR A 148 -23.38 0.55 -2.90
C THR A 148 -24.30 1.62 -3.49
N LYS A 149 -23.72 2.58 -4.23
CA LYS A 149 -24.42 3.66 -4.95
C LYS A 149 -24.15 3.62 -6.46
N GLY A 150 -23.84 2.44 -6.98
CA GLY A 150 -23.52 2.25 -8.39
C GLY A 150 -22.33 3.10 -8.86
N ALA A 151 -22.48 3.82 -9.97
CA ALA A 151 -21.42 4.66 -10.52
C ALA A 151 -21.33 6.06 -9.88
N ASP A 152 -22.24 6.40 -8.97
CA ASP A 152 -22.30 7.74 -8.38
C ASP A 152 -21.06 8.02 -7.52
N GLY A 153 -20.53 9.24 -7.66
CA GLY A 153 -19.30 9.64 -6.96
C GLY A 153 -18.01 9.01 -7.53
N LEU A 154 -18.09 8.27 -8.65
CA LEU A 154 -16.92 7.74 -9.35
C LEU A 154 -16.45 8.70 -10.45
N ALA A 155 -15.14 8.73 -10.67
CA ALA A 155 -14.50 9.34 -11.82
C ALA A 155 -13.77 8.26 -12.62
N PHE A 156 -13.85 8.38 -13.95
CA PHE A 156 -13.28 7.45 -14.91
C PHE A 156 -12.13 8.11 -15.69
N TYR A 157 -11.12 7.31 -16.04
CA TYR A 157 -10.02 7.77 -16.88
C TYR A 157 -9.46 6.63 -17.74
N SER A 158 -9.48 6.81 -19.06
CA SER A 158 -8.77 5.97 -20.02
C SER A 158 -7.39 6.56 -20.28
N SER A 159 -6.34 5.83 -19.90
CA SER A 159 -4.96 6.26 -20.20
C SER A 159 -4.63 6.15 -21.70
N THR A 160 -5.30 5.24 -22.41
CA THR A 160 -5.10 5.03 -23.85
C THR A 160 -5.66 6.21 -24.64
N GLU A 161 -6.92 6.57 -24.39
CA GLU A 161 -7.58 7.66 -25.11
C GLU A 161 -7.34 9.04 -24.49
N LYS A 162 -6.71 9.09 -23.31
CA LYS A 162 -6.55 10.32 -22.51
C LYS A 162 -7.89 11.01 -22.27
N SER A 163 -8.93 10.22 -22.04
CA SER A 163 -10.32 10.67 -21.90
C SER A 163 -10.89 10.31 -20.53
N ARG A 164 -11.90 11.07 -20.11
CA ARG A 164 -12.71 10.80 -18.91
C ARG A 164 -14.00 10.05 -19.22
N GLU A 165 -14.27 9.80 -20.50
CA GLU A 165 -15.39 8.97 -20.91
C GLU A 165 -15.18 7.52 -20.47
N TYR A 166 -16.28 6.86 -20.14
CA TYR A 166 -16.25 5.47 -19.74
C TYR A 166 -15.90 4.57 -20.92
N MET A 167 -14.78 3.85 -20.83
CA MET A 167 -14.42 2.80 -21.78
C MET A 167 -13.43 1.81 -21.16
N ASN A 168 -13.60 0.51 -21.38
CA ASN A 168 -12.62 -0.46 -20.87
C ASN A 168 -11.37 -0.50 -21.77
N PRO A 169 -10.14 -0.56 -21.21
CA PRO A 169 -9.84 -0.48 -19.78
C PRO A 169 -9.96 0.96 -19.23
N THR A 170 -10.56 1.11 -18.04
CA THR A 170 -10.71 2.42 -17.37
C THR A 170 -10.19 2.37 -15.94
N LYS A 171 -9.63 3.50 -15.49
CA LYS A 171 -9.21 3.75 -14.10
C LYS A 171 -10.36 4.37 -13.36
N VAL A 172 -10.69 3.81 -12.19
CA VAL A 172 -11.82 4.22 -11.38
C VAL A 172 -11.32 4.77 -10.06
N SER A 173 -11.74 5.98 -9.73
CA SER A 173 -11.37 6.70 -8.51
C SER A 173 -12.57 7.44 -7.92
N CYS A 174 -12.48 7.85 -6.66
CA CYS A 174 -13.47 8.76 -6.09
C CYS A 174 -13.39 10.14 -6.78
N SER A 175 -14.53 10.67 -7.22
CA SER A 175 -14.60 11.98 -7.88
C SER A 175 -14.27 13.15 -6.94
N PHE A 176 -14.40 12.95 -5.63
CA PHE A 176 -14.09 13.93 -4.59
C PHE A 176 -12.64 13.85 -4.09
N CYS A 177 -12.32 12.83 -3.28
CA CYS A 177 -11.02 12.70 -2.62
C CYS A 177 -9.93 12.07 -3.50
N ARG A 178 -10.27 11.67 -4.74
CA ARG A 178 -9.35 11.06 -5.72
C ARG A 178 -8.75 9.73 -5.32
N THR A 179 -9.16 9.11 -4.20
CA THR A 179 -8.70 7.75 -3.85
C THR A 179 -8.86 6.83 -5.06
N PRO A 180 -7.76 6.25 -5.58
CA PRO A 180 -7.84 5.21 -6.61
C PRO A 180 -8.53 3.99 -6.01
N ILE A 181 -9.46 3.37 -6.73
CA ILE A 181 -10.23 2.22 -6.24
C ILE A 181 -9.91 0.97 -7.05
N MET A 182 -9.98 1.04 -8.37
CA MET A 182 -9.69 -0.10 -9.25
C MET A 182 -9.37 0.31 -10.69
N ASP A 183 -8.76 -0.61 -11.43
CA ASP A 183 -8.77 -0.61 -12.89
C ASP A 183 -9.80 -1.62 -13.40
N GLU A 184 -10.78 -1.16 -14.18
CA GLU A 184 -11.79 -2.03 -14.79
C GLU A 184 -11.34 -2.48 -16.18
N GLY A 185 -10.96 -3.75 -16.31
CA GLY A 185 -10.64 -4.38 -17.58
C GLY A 185 -11.88 -4.85 -18.34
N ARG A 186 -11.68 -5.65 -19.39
CA ARG A 186 -12.79 -6.22 -20.17
C ARG A 186 -13.59 -7.25 -19.36
N ASN A 187 -12.89 -8.14 -18.65
CA ASN A 187 -13.48 -9.31 -17.97
C ASN A 187 -13.37 -9.26 -16.44
N VAL A 188 -12.39 -8.52 -15.92
CA VAL A 188 -12.02 -8.50 -14.49
C VAL A 188 -11.83 -7.07 -14.02
N CYS A 189 -11.90 -6.88 -12.70
CA CYS A 189 -11.47 -5.66 -12.03
C CYS A 189 -10.16 -5.92 -11.28
N LEU A 190 -9.28 -4.93 -11.31
CA LEU A 190 -8.05 -4.87 -10.53
C LEU A 190 -8.30 -3.91 -9.37
N LEU A 191 -8.85 -4.41 -8.25
CA LEU A 191 -9.08 -3.62 -7.03
C LEU A 191 -7.76 -3.31 -6.34
N PHE A 192 -7.64 -2.12 -5.77
CA PHE A 192 -6.50 -1.71 -4.97
C PHE A 192 -6.77 -2.01 -3.49
N PRO A 193 -6.04 -2.94 -2.85
CA PRO A 193 -6.39 -3.36 -1.49
C PRO A 193 -6.32 -2.23 -0.46
N ALA A 194 -5.54 -1.18 -0.69
CA ALA A 194 -5.41 -0.07 0.26
C ALA A 194 -6.74 0.63 0.63
N SER A 195 -7.79 0.52 -0.17
CA SER A 195 -9.14 1.03 0.14
C SER A 195 -10.09 -0.01 0.75
N ILE A 196 -9.64 -1.25 0.98
CA ILE A 196 -10.42 -2.32 1.63
C ILE A 196 -10.21 -2.25 3.14
N ASP A 197 -11.29 -2.36 3.91
CA ASP A 197 -11.24 -2.35 5.37
C ASP A 197 -10.56 -3.60 5.92
N TYR A 198 -9.48 -3.43 6.70
CA TYR A 198 -8.74 -4.50 7.35
C TYR A 198 -9.28 -4.86 8.74
N GLY A 199 -10.30 -4.16 9.22
CA GLY A 199 -10.94 -4.35 10.52
C GLY A 199 -10.13 -3.83 11.70
N GLU A 200 -10.79 -3.67 12.84
CA GLU A 200 -10.17 -3.07 14.03
C GLU A 200 -9.41 -4.07 14.92
N THR A 201 -9.69 -5.37 14.77
CA THR A 201 -9.05 -6.41 15.58
C THR A 201 -7.80 -6.98 14.90
N HIS A 202 -6.87 -7.46 15.72
CA HIS A 202 -5.67 -8.11 15.21
C HIS A 202 -6.00 -9.30 14.30
N GLU A 203 -6.95 -10.14 14.70
CA GLU A 203 -7.41 -11.30 13.94
C GLU A 203 -7.98 -10.93 12.57
N LYS A 204 -8.81 -9.87 12.49
CA LYS A 204 -9.34 -9.37 11.22
C LYS A 204 -8.22 -8.86 10.31
N ARG A 205 -7.27 -8.12 10.89
CA ARG A 205 -6.11 -7.61 10.16
C ARG A 205 -5.22 -8.73 9.63
N GLU A 206 -4.96 -9.77 10.42
CA GLU A 206 -4.22 -10.96 9.94
C GLU A 206 -4.95 -11.68 8.81
N LYS A 207 -6.26 -11.85 8.94
CA LYS A 207 -7.10 -12.46 7.91
C LYS A 207 -7.01 -11.66 6.61
N TRP A 208 -7.08 -10.33 6.71
CA TRP A 208 -6.93 -9.42 5.58
C TRP A 208 -5.55 -9.54 4.93
N ILE A 209 -4.47 -9.54 5.72
CA ILE A 209 -3.10 -9.70 5.20
C ILE A 209 -2.95 -11.02 4.42
N LYS A 210 -3.46 -12.11 4.98
CA LYS A 210 -3.44 -13.44 4.32
C LYS A 210 -4.32 -13.51 3.09
N ALA A 211 -5.42 -12.76 3.04
CA ALA A 211 -6.34 -12.76 1.91
C ALA A 211 -5.76 -12.02 0.70
N PHE A 212 -5.09 -10.88 0.92
CA PHE A 212 -4.59 -10.03 -0.15
C PHE A 212 -3.09 -10.15 -0.41
N GLU A 213 -2.38 -11.04 0.30
CA GLU A 213 -0.93 -11.25 0.17
C GLU A 213 -0.47 -11.23 -1.28
N VAL A 214 0.55 -10.42 -1.58
CA VAL A 214 1.11 -10.31 -2.92
C VAL A 214 1.79 -11.62 -3.35
N GLU A 215 1.51 -12.04 -4.57
CA GLU A 215 2.06 -13.26 -5.15
C GLU A 215 3.33 -12.98 -5.96
N CYS A 216 3.39 -11.86 -6.69
CA CYS A 216 4.53 -11.52 -7.54
C CYS A 216 4.62 -10.02 -7.86
N HIS A 217 5.75 -9.65 -8.49
CA HIS A 217 6.00 -8.35 -9.07
C HIS A 217 6.01 -8.47 -10.58
N ILE A 218 5.32 -7.56 -11.27
CA ILE A 218 5.35 -7.42 -12.72
C ILE A 218 5.96 -6.08 -13.11
N PHE A 219 6.58 -6.03 -14.28
CA PHE A 219 7.33 -4.88 -14.79
C PHE A 219 8.48 -4.44 -13.89
N TYR A 220 9.09 -5.36 -13.13
CA TYR A 220 10.02 -5.04 -12.04
C TYR A 220 11.33 -4.40 -12.50
N SER A 221 11.70 -4.55 -13.78
CA SER A 221 12.81 -3.81 -14.41
C SER A 221 12.64 -2.28 -14.33
N ARG A 222 11.41 -1.80 -14.09
CA ARG A 222 11.06 -0.37 -14.00
C ARG A 222 10.87 0.13 -12.55
N ARG A 223 11.19 -0.70 -11.55
CA ARG A 223 11.00 -0.38 -10.13
C ARG A 223 11.64 0.96 -9.75
N ALA A 224 10.99 1.70 -8.88
CA ALA A 224 11.53 2.94 -8.31
C ALA A 224 12.30 2.70 -6.99
N VAL A 225 12.10 1.54 -6.37
CA VAL A 225 12.74 1.13 -5.11
C VAL A 225 13.06 -0.36 -5.16
N GLU A 226 14.12 -0.76 -4.46
CA GLU A 226 14.46 -2.18 -4.25
C GLU A 226 13.45 -2.82 -3.27
N ILE A 227 13.03 -4.05 -3.55
CA ILE A 227 12.04 -4.78 -2.73
C ILE A 227 12.48 -6.23 -2.53
N PRO A 228 13.30 -6.51 -1.50
CA PRO A 228 13.81 -7.83 -1.21
C PRO A 228 12.83 -8.64 -0.36
N ASP A 229 11.68 -8.99 -0.93
CA ASP A 229 10.60 -9.72 -0.24
C ASP A 229 10.52 -11.22 -0.60
N GLY A 230 11.45 -11.72 -1.43
CA GLY A 230 11.48 -13.11 -1.86
C GLY A 230 10.33 -13.53 -2.79
N LYS A 231 9.45 -12.61 -3.19
CA LYS A 231 8.36 -12.90 -4.13
C LYS A 231 8.89 -12.88 -5.57
N PRO A 232 8.40 -13.79 -6.46
CA PRO A 232 8.76 -13.81 -7.88
C PRO A 232 8.67 -12.43 -8.53
N LYS A 233 9.66 -12.10 -9.34
CA LYS A 233 9.76 -10.80 -10.02
C LYS A 233 9.89 -11.03 -11.51
N TRP A 234 9.04 -10.39 -12.28
CA TRP A 234 8.96 -10.53 -13.72
C TRP A 234 9.36 -9.22 -14.38
N SER A 235 10.18 -9.31 -15.43
CA SER A 235 10.63 -8.15 -16.21
C SER A 235 9.48 -7.40 -16.87
N GLU A 236 8.44 -8.11 -17.32
CA GLU A 236 7.20 -7.55 -17.85
C GLU A 236 6.00 -8.26 -17.16
N LEU A 237 5.09 -8.90 -17.92
CA LEU A 237 3.98 -9.67 -17.35
C LEU A 237 4.46 -11.00 -16.76
N ASP A 238 3.76 -11.46 -15.72
CA ASP A 238 3.99 -12.76 -15.12
C ASP A 238 3.68 -13.91 -16.08
N ASP A 239 4.41 -15.02 -15.93
CA ASP A 239 4.33 -16.24 -16.75
C ASP A 239 4.65 -16.05 -18.24
N SER A 240 5.00 -14.84 -18.68
CA SER A 240 5.28 -14.52 -20.07
C SER A 240 6.54 -13.68 -20.28
N SER A 241 7.38 -13.53 -19.25
CA SER A 241 8.61 -12.73 -19.32
C SER A 241 9.74 -13.32 -18.48
N GLU A 242 10.93 -12.73 -18.51
CA GLU A 242 12.08 -13.23 -17.75
C GLU A 242 11.91 -12.99 -16.25
N LEU A 243 12.29 -13.99 -15.44
CA LEU A 243 12.37 -13.89 -13.98
C LEU A 243 13.60 -13.11 -13.54
N LEU A 244 13.41 -12.23 -12.55
CA LEU A 244 14.44 -11.38 -11.97
C LEU A 244 14.69 -11.75 -10.51
N ASP A 245 15.92 -11.50 -10.04
CA ASP A 245 16.26 -11.51 -8.62
C ASP A 245 15.75 -10.25 -7.90
N ASP A 246 15.93 -10.18 -6.59
CA ASP A 246 15.51 -9.03 -5.77
C ASP A 246 16.27 -7.74 -6.10
N SER A 247 17.39 -7.84 -6.83
CA SER A 247 18.16 -6.71 -7.37
C SER A 247 17.76 -6.38 -8.83
N GLY A 248 16.75 -7.05 -9.37
CA GLY A 248 16.25 -6.85 -10.72
C GLY A 248 17.15 -7.36 -11.84
N ASN A 249 18.12 -8.22 -11.55
CA ASN A 249 18.92 -8.89 -12.58
C ASN A 249 18.23 -10.17 -13.05
N PRO A 250 18.40 -10.57 -14.32
CA PRO A 250 17.98 -11.88 -14.80
C PRO A 250 18.44 -13.01 -13.89
N LYS A 251 17.51 -13.86 -13.46
CA LYS A 251 17.88 -15.12 -12.81
C LYS A 251 18.54 -16.01 -13.87
N LYS A 252 19.84 -16.25 -13.71
CA LYS A 252 20.54 -17.25 -14.53
C LYS A 252 19.80 -18.58 -14.33
N GLY A 253 19.29 -19.15 -15.41
CA GLY A 253 18.47 -20.36 -15.34
C GLY A 253 19.19 -21.45 -14.54
N GLU A 254 18.50 -22.03 -13.57
CA GLU A 254 18.75 -23.41 -13.18
C GLU A 254 18.34 -24.24 -14.41
N SER A 255 19.30 -24.51 -15.28
CA SER A 255 19.19 -25.45 -16.39
C SER A 255 19.03 -26.87 -15.88
#